data_AF-A0A968AKQ0-F1
#
_entry.id   AF-A0A968AKQ0-F1
#
_cell.length_a   1.000
_cell.length_b   1.000
_cell.length_c   1.000
_cell.angle_alpha   90.00
_cell.angle_beta   90.00
_cell.angle_gamma   90.00
#
_symmetry.space_group_name_H-M   'P 1'
#
loop_
_entity.id
_entity.type
_entity.pdbx_description
1 polymer ?
#
loop_
_entity_poly.entity_id
_entity_poly.type
_entity_poly.pdbx_seq_one_letter_code
_entity_poly.pdbx_strand_id
1 'polypeptide(L)' 'DWRKSKPIFFSKLKPSTKTISLRLPEFLLEELRMLANKRDIPYQSLIKIFLKEKIDQELKKPG' A
#
# COMPACT_ATOMS: atom_id res chain seq x y z
N ASP A 1 20.20 19.88 -2.99
CA ASP A 1 21.04 19.43 -1.86
C ASP A 1 20.24 18.45 -1.01
N TRP A 2 20.42 17.15 -1.26
CA TRP A 2 19.56 16.08 -0.71
C TRP A 2 20.32 15.16 0.26
N ARG A 3 21.49 15.58 0.74
CA ARG A 3 22.44 14.74 1.49
C ARG A 3 22.26 14.72 3.03
N LYS A 4 21.07 15.02 3.56
CA LYS A 4 20.88 15.12 5.03
C LYS A 4 19.59 14.49 5.58
N SER A 5 19.02 13.44 4.98
CA SER A 5 17.94 12.71 5.64
C SER A 5 18.50 11.60 6.55
N LYS A 6 18.58 11.87 7.85
CA LYS A 6 18.83 10.86 8.89
C LYS A 6 17.61 9.92 8.99
N PRO A 7 17.77 8.60 9.16
CA PRO A 7 16.65 7.69 9.35
C PRO A 7 16.06 7.93 10.76
N ILE A 8 14.95 8.64 10.83
CA ILE A 8 14.20 8.81 12.07
C ILE A 8 13.41 7.52 12.29
N PHE A 9 13.80 6.74 13.28
CA PHE A 9 13.02 5.60 13.77
C PHE A 9 11.74 6.14 14.43
N PHE A 10 10.62 6.08 13.69
CA PHE A 10 9.29 6.42 14.23
C PHE A 10 8.72 5.23 15.02
N SER A 11 9.21 5.03 16.24
CA SER A 11 8.92 3.84 17.05
C SER A 11 7.55 3.82 17.75
N LYS A 12 6.60 4.74 17.48
CA LYS A 12 5.35 4.80 18.28
C LYS A 12 4.17 5.59 17.71
N LEU A 13 4.12 5.88 16.41
CA LEU A 13 2.94 6.51 15.84
C LEU A 13 1.92 5.44 15.47
N LYS A 14 0.68 5.54 15.98
CA LYS A 14 -0.46 4.87 15.33
C LYS A 14 -0.37 5.21 13.84
N PRO A 15 -0.41 4.25 12.91
CA PRO A 15 -0.35 4.57 11.50
C PRO A 15 -1.52 5.53 11.20
N SER A 16 -1.20 6.79 10.92
CA SER A 16 -2.21 7.77 10.57
C SER A 16 -2.76 7.37 9.20
N THR A 17 -4.08 7.25 9.10
CA THR A 17 -4.74 7.03 7.83
C THR A 17 -5.07 8.39 7.23
N LYS A 18 -4.73 8.56 5.95
CA LYS A 18 -5.12 9.74 5.17
C LYS A 18 -6.04 9.28 4.07
N THR A 19 -7.24 9.85 4.01
CA THR A 19 -8.16 9.61 2.89
C THR A 19 -7.57 10.19 1.61
N ILE A 20 -7.54 9.38 0.56
CA ILE A 20 -7.13 9.79 -0.77
C ILE A 20 -8.20 9.37 -1.77
N SER A 21 -8.34 10.14 -2.85
CA SER A 21 -9.14 9.74 -4.01
C SER A 21 -8.21 9.19 -5.07
N LEU A 22 -8.47 7.97 -5.54
CA LEU A 22 -7.73 7.31 -6.62
C LEU A 22 -8.70 6.96 -7.75
N ARG A 23 -8.27 7.15 -9.01
CA ARG A 23 -9.02 6.66 -10.17
C ARG A 23 -8.42 5.33 -10.62
N LEU A 24 -9.29 4.36 -10.86
CA LEU A 24 -8.95 3.03 -11.35
C LEU A 24 -9.90 2.70 -12.52
N PRO A 25 -9.44 1.92 -13.51
CA PRO A 25 -10.34 1.32 -14.49
C PRO A 25 -11.36 0.39 -13.80
N GLU A 26 -12.59 0.35 -14.30
CA GLU A 26 -13.67 -0.44 -13.70
C GLU A 26 -13.33 -1.93 -13.62
N PHE A 27 -12.78 -2.50 -14.70
CA PHE A 27 -12.43 -3.92 -14.76
C PHE A 27 -11.44 -4.33 -13.66
N LEU A 28 -10.49 -3.45 -13.32
CA LEU A 28 -9.49 -3.71 -12.29
C LEU A 28 -10.11 -3.68 -10.89
N LEU A 29 -11.08 -2.78 -10.66
CA LEU A 29 -11.80 -2.74 -9.39
C LEU A 29 -12.60 -4.03 -9.17
N GLU A 30 -13.23 -4.55 -10.23
CA GLU A 30 -13.97 -5.81 -10.17
C GLU A 30 -13.06 -7.02 -9.93
N GLU A 31 -11.90 -7.07 -10.59
CA GLU A 31 -10.89 -8.10 -10.31
C GLU A 31 -10.41 -8.06 -8.84
N LEU A 32 -10.15 -6.87 -8.30
CA LEU A 32 -9.77 -6.69 -6.90
C LEU A 32 -10.87 -7.15 -5.95
N ARG A 33 -12.15 -6.86 -6.24
CA ARG A 33 -13.29 -7.34 -5.47
C ARG A 33 -13.38 -8.87 -5.48
N MET A 34 -13.27 -9.49 -6.66
CA MET A 34 -13.28 -10.95 -6.78
C MET A 34 -12.15 -11.60 -5.97
N LEU A 35 -10.93 -11.08 -6.07
CA LEU A 35 -9.78 -11.59 -5.33
C LEU A 35 -9.93 -11.42 -3.82
N ALA A 36 -10.51 -10.31 -3.38
CA ALA A 36 -10.74 -10.03 -1.97
C ALA A 36 -11.79 -10.97 -1.37
N ASN A 37 -12.88 -11.21 -2.09
CA ASN A 37 -13.91 -12.18 -1.73
C ASN A 37 -13.34 -13.60 -1.61
N LYS A 38 -12.48 -14.03 -2.54
CA LYS A 38 -11.80 -15.33 -2.48
C LYS A 38 -10.91 -15.51 -1.25
N ARG A 39 -10.43 -14.40 -0.69
CA ARG A 39 -9.55 -14.36 0.49
C ARG A 39 -10.31 -14.02 1.77
N ASP A 40 -11.64 -13.89 1.69
CA ASP A 40 -12.52 -13.49 2.80
C ASP A 40 -12.08 -12.17 3.47
N ILE A 41 -11.67 -11.18 2.67
CA ILE A 41 -11.28 -9.85 3.16
C ILE A 41 -11.92 -8.73 2.32
N PRO A 42 -12.08 -7.51 2.86
CA PRO A 42 -12.53 -6.37 2.08
C PRO A 42 -11.53 -5.98 0.98
N TYR A 43 -12.02 -5.59 -0.20
CA TYR A 43 -11.15 -5.19 -1.32
C TYR A 43 -10.26 -3.98 -0.98
N GLN A 44 -10.72 -3.05 -0.14
CA GLN A 44 -9.88 -1.94 0.33
C GLN A 44 -8.71 -2.44 1.18
N SER A 45 -8.91 -3.51 1.95
CA SER A 45 -7.84 -4.16 2.71
C SER A 45 -6.87 -4.87 1.78
N LEU A 46 -7.37 -5.58 0.76
CA LEU A 46 -6.53 -6.22 -0.26
C LEU A 46 -5.64 -5.19 -0.99
N ILE A 47 -6.21 -4.05 -1.40
CA ILE A 47 -5.44 -2.96 -2.05
C ILE A 47 -4.29 -2.51 -1.16
N LYS A 48 -4.53 -2.31 0.14
CA LYS A 48 -3.47 -1.90 1.09
C LYS A 48 -2.36 -2.95 1.20
N ILE A 49 -2.73 -4.23 1.23
CA ILE A 49 -1.77 -5.34 1.30
C ILE A 49 -0.89 -5.34 0.05
N PHE A 50 -1.49 -5.33 -1.14
CA PHE A 50 -0.75 -5.34 -2.40
C PHE A 50 0.16 -4.12 -2.56
N LEU A 51 -0.32 -2.92 -2.21
CA LEU A 51 0.51 -1.72 -2.24
C LEU A 51 1.72 -1.84 -1.30
N LYS A 52 1.51 -2.34 -0.08
CA LYS A 52 2.59 -2.53 0.90
C LYS A 52 3.61 -3.57 0.41
N GLU A 53 3.14 -4.71 -0.07
CA GLU A 53 4.00 -5.76 -0.63
C GLU A 53 4.86 -5.24 -1.79
N LYS A 54 4.25 -4.48 -2.71
CA LYS A 54 4.98 -3.93 -3.86
C LYS A 54 6.00 -2.86 -3.43
N ILE A 55 5.64 -1.99 -2.49
CA ILE A 55 6.58 -1.00 -1.92
C ILE A 55 7.76 -1.72 -1.24
N ASP A 56 7.49 -2.74 -0.43
CA ASP A 56 8.54 -3.47 0.29
C ASP A 56 9.46 -4.21 -0.68
N GLN A 57 8.93 -4.75 -1.78
CA GLN A 57 9.74 -5.35 -2.84
C GLN A 57 10.64 -4.32 -3.53
N GLU A 58 10.12 -3.15 -3.89
CA GLU A 58 10.92 -2.12 -4.55
C GLU A 58 11.95 -1.47 -3.61
N LEU A 59 11.64 -1.32 -2.32
CA LEU A 59 12.59 -0.82 -1.32
C LEU A 59 13.67 -1.85 -0.92
N LYS A 60 13.37 -3.15 -1.02
CA LYS A 60 14.33 -4.23 -0.72
C LYS A 60 15.29 -4.54 -1.86
N LYS A 61 14.98 -4.15 -3.10
CA LYS A 61 15.96 -4.21 -4.19
C LYS A 61 17.03 -3.15 -3.91
N PRO A 62 18.28 -3.52 -3.58
CA PRO A 62 19.35 -2.54 -3.70
C PRO A 62 19.43 -2.19 -5.18
N GLY A 63 19.36 -0.89 -5.49
CA GLY A 63 19.77 -0.41 -6.80
C GLY A 63 21.24 -0.74 -7.07
#